data_AF-A0A7I8K8P2-F1
#
_entry.id   AF-A0A7I8K8P2-F1
#
_cell.length_a   1.000
_cell.length_b   1.000
_cell.length_c   1.000
_cell.angle_alpha   90.00
_cell.angle_beta   90.00
_cell.angle_gamma   90.00
#
_symmetry.space_group_name_H-M   'P 1'
#
loop_
_entity.id
_entity.type
_entity.pdbx_description
1 polymer ?
#
loop_
_entity_poly.entity_id
_entity_poly.type
_entity_poly.pdbx_seq_one_letter_code
_entity_poly.pdbx_strand_id
1 'polypeptide(L)'
;MAASLPRRVPILFLFIFLSFFAAVTAIDKVPVKDRFREVNQGEFSEHSSEYFANYRALVVYGNIFQLAFYNTTPNSFMLGIRMGVARSESLRRWVWQANRNRPVRENATVFFGADGNLVLADADGTVVWSTGTANKGVVGITILDNGNMVLYDKKGRYLWQSFDYPTDTLLVGQSLPTRGAAKLVSRRSATDASPGIYSLAVDSGDPILYVDASPKPVVYYNSTGDFGFSRRTKGPLTFEWYSPDDNVTFELSFGLIRTVTKYDSIYSFLRLTPDGDLVIYTYDDRVDYKAWEKTFVLFDADTELRSACYKAGRCGAFGLCEREMCTGCPTPKGTTGWSDSCAPPKRGPCRPGASSSYYKVAAVEHFITVYRAAEGVVSVGECRRRCNADCNCLGFLYWEESSQCWLAPVLSVLKKVANPRHVAYIKSS
;
A
#
# COMPACT_ATOMS: atom_id res chain seq x y z
N MET A 1 -23.29 5.84 -103.46
CA MET A 1 -21.87 6.09 -103.15
C MET A 1 -21.78 6.64 -101.74
N ALA A 2 -20.83 6.12 -100.98
CA ALA A 2 -20.75 6.16 -99.53
C ALA A 2 -20.63 7.57 -98.93
N ALA A 3 -21.15 7.67 -97.70
CA ALA A 3 -21.00 8.76 -96.76
C ALA A 3 -19.58 8.86 -96.16
N SER A 4 -19.13 10.06 -95.80
CA SER A 4 -18.67 10.34 -94.42
C SER A 4 -18.53 11.86 -94.17
N LEU A 5 -19.07 12.28 -93.03
CA LEU A 5 -19.06 13.61 -92.40
C LEU A 5 -18.88 13.32 -90.87
N PRO A 6 -18.60 14.32 -90.03
CA PRO A 6 -17.29 14.78 -89.58
C PRO A 6 -16.88 14.27 -88.18
N ARG A 7 -15.59 14.46 -87.83
CA ARG A 7 -15.04 14.27 -86.47
C ARG A 7 -15.69 15.20 -85.44
N ARG A 8 -16.20 14.65 -84.34
CA ARG A 8 -16.38 15.33 -83.04
C ARG A 8 -15.83 14.44 -81.93
N VAL A 9 -14.93 15.01 -81.13
CA VAL A 9 -14.33 14.39 -79.93
C VAL A 9 -15.31 14.61 -78.76
N PRO A 10 -15.67 13.59 -77.96
CA PRO A 10 -16.42 13.82 -76.74
C PRO A 10 -15.47 14.08 -75.57
N ILE A 11 -15.71 15.19 -74.86
CA ILE A 11 -15.13 15.49 -73.55
C ILE A 11 -15.88 14.64 -72.53
N LEU A 12 -15.21 13.62 -71.98
CA LEU A 12 -15.73 12.80 -70.90
C LEU A 12 -15.48 13.54 -69.57
N PHE A 13 -16.52 14.18 -69.01
CA PHE A 13 -16.48 14.72 -67.65
C PHE A 13 -16.53 13.55 -66.65
N LEU A 14 -15.39 13.27 -66.01
CA LEU A 14 -15.27 12.32 -64.91
C LEU A 14 -15.71 13.02 -63.61
N PHE A 15 -16.94 12.78 -63.14
CA PHE A 15 -17.36 13.20 -61.80
C PHE A 15 -16.76 12.25 -60.76
N ILE A 16 -15.60 12.62 -60.19
CA ILE A 16 -15.07 11.96 -58.99
C ILE A 16 -15.83 12.52 -57.79
N PHE A 17 -16.87 11.81 -57.34
CA PHE A 17 -17.44 12.02 -56.01
C PHE A 17 -16.45 11.48 -54.98
N LEU A 18 -15.60 12.36 -54.43
CA LEU A 18 -14.85 12.08 -53.21
C LEU A 18 -15.85 12.12 -52.03
N SER A 19 -16.52 11.01 -51.78
CA SER A 19 -17.25 10.79 -50.54
C SER A 19 -16.25 10.63 -49.40
N PHE A 20 -15.89 11.74 -48.75
CA PHE A 20 -15.24 11.73 -47.44
C PHE A 20 -16.28 11.24 -46.42
N PHE A 21 -16.50 9.93 -46.35
CA PHE A 21 -17.11 9.34 -45.16
C PHE A 21 -16.09 9.48 -44.04
N ALA A 22 -16.22 10.53 -43.23
CA ALA A 22 -15.67 10.51 -41.89
C ALA A 22 -16.32 9.32 -41.18
N ALA A 23 -15.59 8.20 -41.10
CA ALA A 23 -16.00 7.08 -40.28
C ALA A 23 -16.00 7.57 -38.83
N VAL A 24 -17.14 8.08 -38.37
CA VAL A 24 -17.40 8.28 -36.94
C VAL A 24 -17.42 6.87 -36.37
N THR A 25 -16.28 6.41 -35.87
CA THR A 25 -16.22 5.15 -35.13
C THR A 25 -17.12 5.34 -33.92
N ALA A 26 -18.29 4.70 -33.93
CA ALA A 26 -19.19 4.72 -32.79
C ALA A 26 -18.41 4.16 -31.58
N ILE A 27 -18.22 5.00 -30.56
CA ILE A 27 -17.60 4.55 -29.31
C ILE A 27 -18.57 3.59 -28.65
N ASP A 28 -18.06 2.41 -28.28
CA ASP A 28 -18.85 1.41 -27.58
C ASP A 28 -19.38 1.95 -26.24
N LYS A 29 -20.64 1.61 -25.96
CA LYS A 29 -21.34 2.00 -24.72
C LYS A 29 -21.66 0.76 -23.90
N VAL A 30 -21.71 0.93 -22.59
CA VAL A 30 -22.16 -0.13 -21.67
C VAL A 30 -23.63 -0.48 -21.97
N PRO A 31 -23.98 -1.76 -22.15
CA PRO A 31 -25.38 -2.19 -22.33
C PRO A 31 -26.25 -1.81 -21.12
N VAL A 32 -27.54 -1.51 -21.32
CA VAL A 32 -28.43 -1.05 -20.24
C VAL A 32 -28.49 -2.02 -19.06
N LYS A 33 -28.48 -3.33 -19.33
CA LYS A 33 -28.50 -4.40 -18.32
C LYS A 33 -27.25 -4.45 -17.43
N ASP A 34 -26.14 -3.91 -17.91
CA ASP A 34 -24.83 -3.96 -17.23
C ASP A 34 -24.51 -2.62 -16.52
N ARG A 35 -25.46 -1.68 -16.52
CA ARG A 35 -25.38 -0.40 -15.81
C ARG A 35 -26.01 -0.52 -14.43
N PHE A 36 -25.50 0.23 -13.46
CA PHE A 36 -26.10 0.30 -12.13
C PHE A 36 -25.91 1.67 -11.50
N ARG A 37 -26.77 1.96 -10.51
CA ARG A 37 -26.69 3.14 -9.65
C ARG A 37 -27.16 2.73 -8.26
N GLU A 38 -26.26 2.74 -7.30
CA GLU A 38 -26.53 2.33 -5.93
C GLU A 38 -26.24 3.48 -4.98
N VAL A 39 -27.20 3.75 -4.10
CA VAL A 39 -27.10 4.78 -3.07
C VAL A 39 -26.69 4.11 -1.77
N ASN A 40 -25.71 4.69 -1.07
CA ASN A 40 -25.25 4.26 0.24
C ASN A 40 -26.30 4.60 1.30
N GLN A 41 -27.34 3.78 1.38
CA GLN A 41 -28.48 3.92 2.29
C GLN A 41 -29.03 2.54 2.67
N GLY A 42 -29.84 2.49 3.73
CA GLY A 42 -30.49 1.27 4.21
C GLY A 42 -29.70 0.52 5.28
N GLU A 43 -30.13 -0.70 5.58
CA GLU A 43 -29.52 -1.51 6.64
C GLU A 43 -28.10 -1.97 6.29
N PHE A 44 -27.29 -2.14 7.33
CA PHE A 44 -25.97 -2.75 7.18
C PHE A 44 -26.08 -4.27 7.07
N SER A 45 -25.10 -4.88 6.41
CA SER A 45 -24.98 -6.32 6.36
C SER A 45 -24.63 -6.89 7.74
N GLU A 46 -25.24 -8.02 8.09
CA GLU A 46 -25.22 -8.58 9.46
C GLU A 46 -23.89 -9.22 9.86
N HIS A 47 -23.09 -9.68 8.90
CA HIS A 47 -21.94 -10.52 9.22
C HIS A 47 -20.69 -9.68 9.54
N SER A 48 -19.78 -10.20 10.38
CA SER A 48 -18.59 -9.47 10.87
C SER A 48 -17.60 -9.04 9.79
N SER A 49 -17.11 -7.79 9.84
CA SER A 49 -16.07 -7.32 8.93
C SER A 49 -14.87 -6.74 9.68
N GLU A 50 -13.74 -6.70 8.99
CA GLU A 50 -12.47 -6.23 9.52
C GLU A 50 -12.58 -4.80 10.07
N TYR A 51 -11.90 -4.58 11.20
CA TYR A 51 -11.94 -3.33 11.97
C TYR A 51 -13.31 -2.99 12.57
N PHE A 52 -14.17 -3.99 12.75
CA PHE A 52 -15.54 -3.81 13.20
C PHE A 52 -16.33 -2.83 12.33
N ALA A 53 -16.00 -2.78 11.02
CA ALA A 53 -16.68 -1.88 10.12
C ALA A 53 -18.11 -2.37 9.86
N ASN A 54 -19.04 -1.42 9.75
CA ASN A 54 -20.32 -1.70 9.12
C ASN A 54 -20.15 -1.60 7.61
N TYR A 55 -20.97 -2.33 6.85
CA TYR A 55 -20.88 -2.28 5.40
C TYR A 55 -22.19 -2.59 4.68
N ARG A 56 -22.27 -2.14 3.43
CA ARG A 56 -23.36 -2.40 2.48
C ARG A 56 -22.76 -2.96 1.21
N ALA A 57 -23.05 -4.22 0.95
CA ALA A 57 -22.63 -4.92 -0.25
C ALA A 57 -23.32 -4.37 -1.50
N LEU A 58 -22.58 -4.28 -2.60
CA LEU A 58 -23.05 -3.77 -3.89
C LEU A 58 -23.21 -4.90 -4.91
N VAL A 59 -23.82 -4.59 -6.06
CA VAL A 59 -24.13 -5.60 -7.11
C VAL A 59 -22.90 -6.12 -7.85
N VAL A 60 -21.73 -5.48 -7.68
CA VAL A 60 -20.48 -5.90 -8.32
C VAL A 60 -19.74 -6.87 -7.41
N TYR A 61 -19.72 -8.16 -7.78
CA TYR A 61 -19.07 -9.23 -7.04
C TYR A 61 -18.39 -10.25 -7.97
N GLY A 62 -17.50 -11.05 -7.40
CA GLY A 62 -16.82 -12.14 -8.07
C GLY A 62 -16.30 -13.11 -7.03
N ASN A 63 -16.83 -14.34 -7.00
CA ASN A 63 -16.42 -15.38 -6.06
C ASN A 63 -16.50 -14.89 -4.59
N ILE A 64 -15.39 -14.92 -3.83
CA ILE A 64 -15.34 -14.41 -2.44
C ILE A 64 -15.15 -12.89 -2.33
N PHE A 65 -15.07 -12.18 -3.46
CA PHE A 65 -14.86 -10.74 -3.52
C PHE A 65 -16.14 -9.99 -3.83
N GLN A 66 -16.32 -8.81 -3.22
CA GLN A 66 -17.48 -7.97 -3.50
C GLN A 66 -17.18 -6.50 -3.21
N LEU A 67 -17.66 -5.62 -4.08
CA LEU A 67 -17.61 -4.18 -3.87
C LEU A 67 -18.62 -3.79 -2.78
N ALA A 68 -18.25 -2.87 -1.89
CA ALA A 68 -19.11 -2.43 -0.80
C ALA A 68 -18.79 -1.00 -0.36
N PHE A 69 -19.81 -0.32 0.17
CA PHE A 69 -19.59 0.80 1.08
C PHE A 69 -19.28 0.25 2.47
N TYR A 70 -18.31 0.82 3.17
CA TYR A 70 -18.05 0.46 4.56
C TYR A 70 -17.57 1.63 5.39
N ASN A 71 -17.79 1.59 6.70
CA ASN A 71 -17.33 2.62 7.63
C ASN A 71 -16.90 2.06 8.99
N THR A 72 -15.81 2.62 9.51
CA THR A 72 -15.32 2.44 10.89
C THR A 72 -15.63 3.65 11.77
N THR A 73 -16.14 4.72 11.17
CA THR A 73 -16.55 5.96 11.85
C THR A 73 -17.94 6.36 11.33
N PRO A 74 -18.87 6.80 12.19
CA PRO A 74 -20.19 7.22 11.74
C PRO A 74 -20.15 8.24 10.60
N ASN A 75 -20.98 8.03 9.57
CA ASN A 75 -21.12 8.93 8.42
C ASN A 75 -19.83 9.20 7.61
N SER A 76 -18.86 8.28 7.66
CA SER A 76 -17.58 8.37 6.94
C SER A 76 -17.28 7.05 6.24
N PHE A 77 -17.69 6.97 4.97
CA PHE A 77 -17.69 5.75 4.17
C PHE A 77 -16.58 5.70 3.14
N MET A 78 -16.03 4.49 2.99
CA MET A 78 -15.13 4.11 1.93
C MET A 78 -15.85 3.19 0.96
N LEU A 79 -15.57 3.31 -0.33
CA LEU A 79 -15.88 2.30 -1.33
C LEU A 79 -14.68 1.36 -1.44
N GLY A 80 -14.90 0.06 -1.22
CA GLY A 80 -13.83 -0.92 -1.22
C GLY A 80 -14.26 -2.31 -1.64
N ILE A 81 -13.28 -3.17 -1.90
CA ILE A 81 -13.50 -4.59 -2.20
C ILE A 81 -13.30 -5.36 -0.90
N ARG A 82 -14.34 -6.07 -0.46
CA ARG A 82 -14.24 -7.07 0.61
C ARG A 82 -13.80 -8.41 0.04
N MET A 83 -13.14 -9.22 0.86
CA MET A 83 -12.77 -10.60 0.60
C MET A 83 -13.26 -11.49 1.74
N GLY A 84 -13.85 -12.63 1.39
CA GLY A 84 -14.37 -13.63 2.32
C GLY A 84 -15.71 -14.19 1.84
N VAL A 85 -15.98 -15.46 2.15
CA VAL A 85 -17.23 -16.10 1.70
C VAL A 85 -18.44 -15.40 2.30
N ALA A 86 -19.45 -15.12 1.48
CA ALA A 86 -20.60 -14.30 1.88
C ALA A 86 -21.39 -14.87 3.07
N ARG A 87 -21.45 -16.20 3.18
CA ARG A 87 -22.18 -16.94 4.23
C ARG A 87 -21.29 -17.48 5.34
N SER A 88 -20.00 -17.19 5.31
CA SER A 88 -19.08 -17.65 6.34
C SER A 88 -19.22 -16.80 7.60
N GLU A 89 -19.08 -17.43 8.77
CA GLU A 89 -18.96 -16.73 10.05
C GLU A 89 -17.59 -16.06 10.25
N SER A 90 -16.64 -16.33 9.34
CA SER A 90 -15.34 -15.68 9.34
C SER A 90 -15.43 -14.21 8.91
N LEU A 91 -14.45 -13.45 9.39
CA LEU A 91 -14.30 -12.03 9.11
C LEU A 91 -14.22 -11.76 7.60
N ARG A 92 -14.92 -10.75 7.09
CA ARG A 92 -14.65 -10.19 5.76
C ARG A 92 -13.56 -9.12 5.83
N ARG A 93 -12.54 -9.20 4.99
CA ARG A 93 -11.37 -8.28 4.99
C ARG A 93 -11.40 -7.30 3.84
N TRP A 94 -10.91 -6.09 4.06
CA TRP A 94 -10.93 -5.02 3.05
C TRP A 94 -9.65 -5.03 2.24
N VAL A 95 -9.65 -5.54 1.01
CA VAL A 95 -8.42 -5.77 0.21
C VAL A 95 -8.11 -4.66 -0.78
N TRP A 96 -9.04 -3.73 -0.99
CA TRP A 96 -8.84 -2.56 -1.84
C TRP A 96 -9.82 -1.44 -1.47
N GLN A 97 -9.44 -0.18 -1.71
CA GLN A 97 -10.30 0.99 -1.48
C GLN A 97 -10.08 2.09 -2.54
N ALA A 98 -11.16 2.74 -2.96
CA ALA A 98 -11.13 3.80 -3.97
C ALA A 98 -10.76 5.19 -3.40
N ASN A 99 -11.31 5.55 -2.24
CA ASN A 99 -11.41 6.94 -1.79
C ASN A 99 -10.76 7.19 -0.41
N ARG A 100 -9.63 6.53 -0.12
CA ARG A 100 -8.94 6.60 1.20
C ARG A 100 -8.66 8.01 1.72
N ASN A 101 -8.45 8.98 0.83
CA ASN A 101 -8.16 10.38 1.19
C ASN A 101 -9.41 11.24 1.39
N ARG A 102 -10.57 10.77 0.92
CA ARG A 102 -11.81 11.55 0.88
C ARG A 102 -13.00 10.61 1.11
N PRO A 103 -13.31 10.28 2.37
CA PRO A 103 -14.51 9.53 2.70
C PRO A 103 -15.76 10.25 2.20
N VAL A 104 -16.80 9.49 1.86
CA VAL A 104 -18.12 10.02 1.48
C VAL A 104 -19.11 9.85 2.63
N ARG A 105 -20.24 10.56 2.58
CA ARG A 105 -21.28 10.49 3.61
C ARG A 105 -22.35 9.45 3.28
N GLU A 106 -23.26 9.25 4.22
CA GLU A 106 -24.56 8.60 3.97
C GLU A 106 -25.24 9.25 2.74
N ASN A 107 -25.97 8.47 1.94
CA ASN A 107 -26.59 8.88 0.67
C ASN A 107 -25.62 9.19 -0.47
N ALA A 108 -24.32 8.96 -0.31
CA ALA A 108 -23.38 8.91 -1.42
C ALA A 108 -23.82 7.90 -2.48
N THR A 109 -23.47 8.12 -3.74
CA THR A 109 -23.90 7.27 -4.86
C THR A 109 -22.69 6.73 -5.61
N VAL A 110 -22.68 5.43 -5.86
CA VAL A 110 -21.82 4.80 -6.87
C VAL A 110 -22.65 4.49 -8.10
N PHE A 111 -22.14 4.83 -9.29
CA PHE A 111 -22.84 4.54 -10.53
C PHE A 111 -21.89 4.19 -11.67
N PHE A 112 -22.38 3.33 -12.55
CA PHE A 112 -21.70 2.89 -13.76
C PHE A 112 -22.63 3.10 -14.95
N GLY A 113 -22.31 4.12 -15.75
CA GLY A 113 -23.18 4.69 -16.77
C GLY A 113 -22.92 4.20 -18.19
N ALA A 114 -23.66 4.77 -19.15
CA ALA A 114 -23.53 4.44 -20.57
C ALA A 114 -22.15 4.78 -21.17
N ASP A 115 -21.46 5.76 -20.59
CA ASP A 115 -20.11 6.20 -20.97
C ASP A 115 -19.02 5.25 -20.47
N GLY A 116 -19.35 4.29 -19.60
CA GLY A 116 -18.41 3.31 -19.10
C GLY A 116 -17.44 3.83 -18.04
N ASN A 117 -17.80 4.92 -17.36
CA ASN A 117 -17.07 5.40 -16.19
C ASN A 117 -17.73 4.87 -14.91
N LEU A 118 -16.93 4.30 -13.99
CA LEU A 118 -17.39 4.00 -12.64
C LEU A 118 -17.11 5.23 -11.78
N VAL A 119 -18.15 5.81 -11.18
CA VAL A 119 -18.07 7.09 -10.48
C VAL A 119 -18.63 6.93 -9.07
N LEU A 120 -17.89 7.48 -8.11
CA LEU A 120 -18.32 7.68 -6.74
C LEU A 120 -18.57 9.18 -6.50
N ALA A 121 -19.80 9.54 -6.16
CA ALA A 121 -20.20 10.88 -5.78
C ALA A 121 -20.68 10.92 -4.32
N ASP A 122 -20.35 11.98 -3.60
CA ASP A 122 -20.86 12.24 -2.26
C ASP A 122 -22.35 12.64 -2.31
N ALA A 123 -22.99 12.76 -1.15
CA ALA A 123 -24.43 13.04 -1.03
C ALA A 123 -24.88 14.36 -1.71
N ASP A 124 -23.98 15.33 -1.82
CA ASP A 124 -24.21 16.62 -2.49
C ASP A 124 -23.99 16.56 -4.02
N GLY A 125 -23.66 15.39 -4.55
CA GLY A 125 -23.35 15.17 -5.97
C GLY A 125 -21.89 15.44 -6.34
N THR A 126 -21.05 15.85 -5.39
CA THR A 126 -19.62 16.08 -5.68
C THR A 126 -18.93 14.77 -6.00
N VAL A 127 -18.31 14.69 -7.18
CA VAL A 127 -17.49 13.53 -7.54
C VAL A 127 -16.27 13.46 -6.63
N VAL A 128 -16.12 12.32 -5.95
CA VAL A 128 -15.02 12.04 -5.03
C VAL A 128 -13.96 11.15 -5.67
N TRP A 129 -14.39 10.20 -6.50
CA TRP A 129 -13.49 9.28 -7.19
C TRP A 129 -14.14 8.78 -8.50
N SER A 130 -13.32 8.45 -9.50
CA SER A 130 -13.78 7.74 -10.70
C SER A 130 -12.63 6.98 -11.37
N THR A 131 -12.96 6.01 -12.22
CA THR A 131 -11.98 5.24 -13.01
C THR A 131 -11.36 6.03 -14.16
N GLY A 132 -11.96 7.16 -14.55
CA GLY A 132 -11.48 7.98 -15.67
C GLY A 132 -11.63 7.28 -17.02
N THR A 133 -12.63 6.42 -17.17
CA THR A 133 -12.86 5.58 -18.37
C THR A 133 -14.00 6.07 -19.25
N ALA A 134 -14.57 7.24 -18.96
CA ALA A 134 -15.65 7.84 -19.73
C ALA A 134 -15.34 7.88 -21.24
N ASN A 135 -16.24 7.30 -22.04
CA ASN A 135 -16.18 7.20 -23.50
C ASN A 135 -14.90 6.54 -24.03
N LYS A 136 -14.26 5.64 -23.26
CA LYS A 136 -13.09 4.86 -23.72
C LYS A 136 -13.44 3.51 -24.35
N GLY A 137 -14.73 3.22 -24.57
CA GLY A 137 -15.20 1.96 -25.15
C GLY A 137 -15.36 0.82 -24.14
N VAL A 138 -15.51 1.14 -22.85
CA VAL A 138 -15.85 0.15 -21.82
C VAL A 138 -17.25 -0.41 -22.09
N VAL A 139 -17.39 -1.73 -22.00
CA VAL A 139 -18.68 -2.43 -22.17
C VAL A 139 -19.13 -3.19 -20.94
N GLY A 140 -18.26 -3.36 -19.94
CA GLY A 140 -18.61 -4.05 -18.70
C GLY A 140 -17.60 -3.85 -17.59
N ILE A 141 -17.98 -4.30 -16.41
CA ILE A 141 -17.20 -4.34 -15.18
C ILE A 141 -17.35 -5.71 -14.54
N THR A 142 -16.27 -6.29 -14.04
CA THR A 142 -16.31 -7.54 -13.28
C THR A 142 -15.20 -7.58 -12.23
N ILE A 143 -15.35 -8.43 -11.22
CA ILE A 143 -14.27 -8.80 -10.29
C ILE A 143 -13.86 -10.23 -10.63
N LEU A 144 -12.58 -10.42 -10.96
CA LEU A 144 -12.00 -11.73 -11.28
C LEU A 144 -11.81 -12.58 -10.01
N ASP A 145 -11.53 -13.87 -10.17
CA ASP A 145 -11.32 -14.81 -9.05
C ASP A 145 -10.13 -14.46 -8.15
N ASN A 146 -9.18 -13.65 -8.63
CA ASN A 146 -8.07 -13.13 -7.84
C ASN A 146 -8.36 -11.77 -7.17
N GLY A 147 -9.60 -11.27 -7.28
CA GLY A 147 -10.04 -10.00 -6.71
C GLY A 147 -9.72 -8.77 -7.56
N ASN A 148 -9.15 -8.93 -8.76
CA ASN A 148 -8.92 -7.81 -9.66
C ASN A 148 -10.26 -7.30 -10.24
N MET A 149 -10.63 -6.07 -9.92
CA MET A 149 -11.80 -5.41 -10.50
C MET A 149 -11.38 -4.76 -11.81
N VAL A 150 -11.96 -5.19 -12.92
CA VAL A 150 -11.58 -4.74 -14.27
C VAL A 150 -12.77 -4.12 -15.01
N LEU A 151 -12.49 -3.03 -15.73
CA LEU A 151 -13.38 -2.47 -16.73
C LEU A 151 -12.81 -2.83 -18.10
N TYR A 152 -13.60 -3.47 -18.96
CA TYR A 152 -13.11 -4.08 -20.19
C TYR A 152 -13.87 -3.62 -21.44
N ASP A 153 -13.20 -3.70 -22.59
CA ASP A 153 -13.79 -3.42 -23.91
C ASP A 153 -14.36 -4.68 -24.59
N LYS A 154 -14.98 -4.54 -25.77
CA LYS A 154 -15.54 -5.68 -26.54
C LYS A 154 -14.51 -6.74 -26.94
N LYS A 155 -13.22 -6.41 -26.93
CA LYS A 155 -12.12 -7.33 -27.22
C LYS A 155 -11.59 -8.02 -25.96
N GLY A 156 -12.20 -7.75 -24.80
CA GLY A 156 -11.76 -8.27 -23.51
C GLY A 156 -10.53 -7.58 -22.95
N ARG A 157 -10.08 -6.47 -23.54
CA ARG A 157 -8.91 -5.73 -23.03
C ARG A 157 -9.30 -4.91 -21.82
N TYR A 158 -8.47 -4.93 -20.78
CA TYR A 158 -8.67 -4.11 -19.59
C TYR A 158 -8.33 -2.66 -19.90
N LEU A 159 -9.30 -1.77 -19.73
CA LEU A 159 -9.15 -0.32 -19.87
C LEU A 159 -8.85 0.35 -18.52
N TRP A 160 -9.21 -0.31 -17.43
CA TRP A 160 -8.86 0.03 -16.06
C TRP A 160 -8.89 -1.24 -15.21
N GLN A 161 -7.99 -1.34 -14.23
CA GLN A 161 -7.97 -2.44 -13.27
C GLN A 161 -7.57 -1.96 -11.87
N SER A 162 -8.18 -2.53 -10.82
CA SER A 162 -7.87 -2.16 -9.42
C SER A 162 -6.43 -2.50 -9.05
N PHE A 163 -5.85 -3.51 -9.69
CA PHE A 163 -4.47 -3.94 -9.45
C PHE A 163 -3.41 -2.87 -9.77
N ASP A 164 -3.72 -1.91 -10.66
CA ASP A 164 -2.82 -0.78 -10.96
C ASP A 164 -2.81 0.29 -9.85
N TYR A 165 -3.78 0.23 -8.93
CA TYR A 165 -3.99 1.21 -7.86
C TYR A 165 -4.03 0.51 -6.49
N PRO A 166 -2.92 -0.13 -6.06
CA PRO A 166 -2.88 -0.80 -4.77
C PRO A 166 -3.11 0.17 -3.61
N THR A 167 -3.56 -0.38 -2.47
CA THR A 167 -3.80 0.38 -1.24
C THR A 167 -2.81 -0.01 -0.16
N ASP A 168 -3.21 -0.78 0.85
CA ASP A 168 -2.32 -1.37 1.86
C ASP A 168 -2.05 -2.85 1.61
N THR A 169 -2.65 -3.40 0.56
CA THR A 169 -2.75 -4.84 0.27
C THR A 169 -2.30 -5.15 -1.15
N LEU A 170 -1.60 -6.27 -1.32
CA LEU A 170 -1.22 -6.88 -2.59
C LEU A 170 -1.87 -8.27 -2.68
N LEU A 171 -2.77 -8.45 -3.64
CA LEU A 171 -3.45 -9.73 -3.88
C LEU A 171 -2.59 -10.68 -4.73
N VAL A 172 -2.91 -11.97 -4.67
CA VAL A 172 -2.28 -12.97 -5.53
C VAL A 172 -2.44 -12.60 -7.01
N GLY A 173 -1.35 -12.65 -7.76
CA GLY A 173 -1.26 -12.24 -9.17
C GLY A 173 -1.09 -10.74 -9.38
N GLN A 174 -1.07 -9.93 -8.32
CA GLN A 174 -0.79 -8.50 -8.40
C GLN A 174 0.71 -8.22 -8.28
N SER A 175 1.20 -7.23 -9.01
CA SER A 175 2.60 -6.80 -8.96
C SER A 175 2.74 -5.33 -8.57
N LEU A 176 3.79 -5.02 -7.79
CA LEU A 176 4.31 -3.66 -7.66
C LEU A 176 5.39 -3.43 -8.74
N PRO A 177 5.25 -2.42 -9.60
CA PRO A 177 6.23 -2.15 -10.64
C PRO A 177 7.53 -1.56 -10.07
N THR A 178 8.65 -1.76 -10.78
CA THR A 178 9.96 -1.16 -10.44
C THR A 178 10.04 0.34 -10.73
N ARG A 179 9.06 0.86 -11.47
CA ARG A 179 8.98 2.26 -11.90
C ARG A 179 7.54 2.72 -11.79
N GLY A 180 7.38 3.98 -11.41
CA GLY A 180 6.08 4.61 -11.21
C GLY A 180 5.78 4.86 -9.74
N ALA A 181 4.54 5.28 -9.47
CA ALA A 181 4.11 5.70 -8.14
C ALA A 181 3.39 4.60 -7.33
N ALA A 182 3.14 3.43 -7.94
CA ALA A 182 2.43 2.33 -7.27
C ALA A 182 3.28 1.76 -6.14
N LYS A 183 2.71 1.79 -4.93
CA LYS A 183 3.30 1.30 -3.69
C LYS A 183 2.17 0.90 -2.74
N LEU A 184 2.45 0.03 -1.77
CA LEU A 184 1.53 -0.14 -0.66
C LEU A 184 1.74 1.02 0.33
N VAL A 185 0.65 1.53 0.88
CA VAL A 185 0.66 2.50 1.97
C VAL A 185 -0.27 1.98 3.05
N SER A 186 0.23 1.83 4.27
CA SER A 186 -0.55 1.31 5.39
C SER A 186 -1.80 2.17 5.64
N ARG A 187 -2.79 1.62 6.34
CA ARG A 187 -3.81 2.47 7.01
C ARG A 187 -3.16 3.25 8.13
N ARG A 188 -3.77 4.38 8.52
CA ARG A 188 -3.32 5.16 9.67
C ARG A 188 -3.56 4.43 10.97
N SER A 189 -4.70 3.74 11.09
CA SER A 189 -5.03 2.92 12.26
C SER A 189 -6.11 1.90 11.90
N ALA A 190 -6.56 1.10 12.87
CA ALA A 190 -7.74 0.25 12.71
C ALA A 190 -9.00 1.08 12.36
N THR A 191 -9.17 2.24 13.01
CA THR A 191 -10.37 3.08 12.88
C THR A 191 -10.28 4.15 11.79
N ASP A 192 -9.09 4.43 11.26
CA ASP A 192 -8.86 5.41 10.20
C ASP A 192 -8.23 4.76 8.95
N ALA A 193 -9.03 4.68 7.88
CA ALA A 193 -8.62 4.15 6.58
C ALA A 193 -7.73 5.09 5.75
N SER A 194 -7.49 6.32 6.20
CA SER A 194 -6.58 7.25 5.53
C SER A 194 -5.17 6.66 5.41
N PRO A 195 -4.34 7.15 4.48
CA PRO A 195 -2.94 6.75 4.41
C PRO A 195 -2.22 6.98 5.74
N GLY A 196 -1.57 5.92 6.21
CA GLY A 196 -0.67 5.92 7.35
C GLY A 196 0.75 6.32 6.95
N ILE A 197 1.70 6.02 7.83
CA ILE A 197 3.10 6.46 7.67
C ILE A 197 4.02 5.39 7.08
N TYR A 198 3.56 4.16 6.92
CA TYR A 198 4.39 3.09 6.38
C TYR A 198 4.09 2.89 4.90
N SER A 199 5.13 2.67 4.11
CA SER A 199 4.95 2.28 2.71
C SER A 199 5.95 1.22 2.25
N LEU A 200 5.50 0.38 1.32
CA LEU A 200 6.30 -0.64 0.64
C LEU A 200 6.37 -0.30 -0.84
N ALA A 201 7.57 -0.10 -1.36
CA ALA A 201 7.81 0.17 -2.77
C ALA A 201 8.97 -0.67 -3.29
N VAL A 202 9.03 -0.84 -4.62
CA VAL A 202 10.18 -1.44 -5.28
C VAL A 202 11.12 -0.33 -5.71
N ASP A 203 12.29 -0.23 -5.07
CA ASP A 203 13.34 0.72 -5.45
C ASP A 203 14.55 -0.04 -5.99
N SER A 204 15.01 0.35 -7.18
CA SER A 204 16.18 -0.25 -7.84
C SER A 204 16.10 -1.77 -8.05
N GLY A 205 14.89 -2.34 -7.99
CA GLY A 205 14.59 -3.76 -8.12
C GLY A 205 14.34 -4.48 -6.80
N ASP A 206 14.46 -3.80 -5.66
CA ASP A 206 14.35 -4.39 -4.34
C ASP A 206 13.10 -3.89 -3.59
N PRO A 207 12.39 -4.76 -2.86
CA PRO A 207 11.31 -4.35 -1.97
C PRO A 207 11.87 -3.63 -0.74
N ILE A 208 11.52 -2.36 -0.60
CA ILE A 208 11.97 -1.50 0.48
C ILE A 208 10.77 -0.99 1.27
N LEU A 209 10.88 -1.09 2.60
CA LEU A 209 9.93 -0.54 3.55
C LEU A 209 10.40 0.82 4.07
N TYR A 210 9.51 1.79 3.98
CA TYR A 210 9.73 3.17 4.37
C TYR A 210 8.79 3.57 5.49
N VAL A 211 9.31 4.40 6.39
CA VAL A 211 8.51 5.19 7.32
C VAL A 211 8.57 6.65 6.90
N ASP A 212 7.42 7.30 6.80
CA ASP A 212 7.32 8.71 6.45
C ASP A 212 8.01 9.56 7.52
N ALA A 213 8.94 10.38 7.07
CA ALA A 213 9.66 11.35 7.87
C ALA A 213 9.90 12.61 7.04
N SER A 214 10.20 13.73 7.70
CA SER A 214 10.57 14.98 7.04
C SER A 214 12.09 15.07 6.90
N PRO A 215 12.64 15.53 5.76
CA PRO A 215 11.96 15.99 4.54
C PRO A 215 11.61 14.84 3.57
N LYS A 216 12.11 13.62 3.83
CA LYS A 216 11.90 12.45 2.97
C LYS A 216 11.70 11.19 3.82
N PRO A 217 10.95 10.20 3.30
CA PRO A 217 10.79 8.91 3.95
C PRO A 217 12.14 8.22 4.24
N VAL A 218 12.18 7.44 5.32
CA VAL A 218 13.36 6.74 5.80
C VAL A 218 13.16 5.24 5.65
N VAL A 219 14.19 4.55 5.14
CA VAL A 219 14.21 3.09 5.08
C VAL A 219 14.29 2.52 6.49
N TYR A 220 13.33 1.66 6.84
CA TYR A 220 13.37 0.87 8.08
C TYR A 220 13.46 -0.63 7.85
N TYR A 221 13.37 -1.07 6.59
CA TYR A 221 13.74 -2.42 6.19
C TYR A 221 14.03 -2.48 4.68
N ASN A 222 15.02 -3.28 4.32
CA ASN A 222 15.40 -3.56 2.95
C ASN A 222 15.83 -5.03 2.86
N SER A 223 15.31 -5.77 1.88
CA SER A 223 15.67 -7.17 1.66
C SER A 223 17.12 -7.38 1.23
N THR A 224 17.80 -6.35 0.72
CA THR A 224 19.22 -6.42 0.32
C THR A 224 20.15 -6.29 1.53
N GLY A 225 20.35 -7.40 2.22
CA GLY A 225 21.37 -7.48 3.28
C GLY A 225 21.12 -8.58 4.31
N ASP A 226 19.87 -8.96 4.54
CA ASP A 226 19.55 -9.96 5.56
C ASP A 226 19.80 -11.40 5.08
N PHE A 227 19.91 -11.62 3.76
CA PHE A 227 20.14 -12.95 3.21
C PHE A 227 20.98 -12.87 1.93
N GLY A 228 22.08 -13.64 1.86
CA GLY A 228 22.96 -13.81 0.69
C GLY A 228 22.29 -14.54 -0.48
N PHE A 229 21.04 -14.20 -0.79
CA PHE A 229 20.22 -14.81 -1.82
C PHE A 229 20.26 -13.94 -3.07
N SER A 230 20.38 -14.61 -4.21
CA SER A 230 20.91 -14.04 -5.43
C SER A 230 20.17 -12.79 -5.92
N ARG A 231 20.97 -11.85 -6.43
CA ARG A 231 20.72 -10.61 -7.17
C ARG A 231 19.81 -10.73 -8.41
N ARG A 232 18.95 -11.75 -8.49
CA ARG A 232 18.35 -12.28 -9.75
C ARG A 232 17.01 -11.68 -10.17
N THR A 233 16.31 -10.91 -9.34
CA THR A 233 15.03 -10.32 -9.74
C THR A 233 15.07 -8.80 -9.67
N LYS A 234 15.84 -8.17 -10.58
CA LYS A 234 15.60 -6.77 -10.93
C LYS A 234 14.31 -6.71 -11.76
N GLY A 235 13.17 -6.69 -11.09
CA GLY A 235 11.88 -6.82 -11.74
C GLY A 235 10.72 -6.37 -10.84
N PRO A 236 9.50 -6.29 -11.38
CA PRO A 236 8.32 -6.02 -10.58
C PRO A 236 8.21 -7.06 -9.47
N LEU A 237 7.70 -6.64 -8.32
CA LEU A 237 7.48 -7.50 -7.18
C LEU A 237 6.07 -8.07 -7.27
N THR A 238 5.95 -9.31 -7.70
CA THR A 238 4.67 -10.03 -7.79
C THR A 238 4.43 -10.86 -6.54
N PHE A 239 3.18 -10.93 -6.10
CA PHE A 239 2.75 -11.91 -5.11
C PHE A 239 2.11 -13.10 -5.82
N GLU A 240 2.70 -14.28 -5.68
CA GLU A 240 2.35 -15.46 -6.47
C GLU A 240 2.10 -16.67 -5.57
N TRP A 241 1.33 -17.61 -6.11
CA TRP A 241 1.13 -18.94 -5.53
C TRP A 241 1.35 -19.99 -6.62
N TYR A 242 1.83 -21.17 -6.24
CA TYR A 242 1.88 -22.33 -7.12
C TYR A 242 1.85 -23.64 -6.32
N SER A 243 1.56 -24.75 -7.01
CA SER A 243 1.66 -26.11 -6.45
C SER A 243 3.01 -26.72 -6.85
N PRO A 244 3.98 -26.86 -5.93
CA PRO A 244 5.27 -27.48 -6.22
C PRO A 244 5.18 -28.96 -6.66
N ASP A 245 4.23 -29.74 -6.11
CA ASP A 245 4.06 -31.17 -6.39
C ASP A 245 2.58 -31.56 -6.58
N ASP A 246 2.30 -32.69 -7.25
CA ASP A 246 0.95 -33.28 -7.38
C ASP A 246 0.39 -33.80 -6.01
N ASN A 247 1.25 -33.92 -5.00
CA ASN A 247 0.89 -34.26 -3.62
C ASN A 247 0.65 -32.99 -2.79
N VAL A 248 -0.38 -32.22 -3.19
CA VAL A 248 -1.10 -31.16 -2.46
C VAL A 248 -0.33 -30.43 -1.35
N THR A 249 0.75 -29.75 -1.72
CA THR A 249 1.33 -28.65 -0.93
C THR A 249 1.38 -27.43 -1.84
N PHE A 250 1.17 -26.23 -1.28
CA PHE A 250 1.17 -24.97 -2.05
C PHE A 250 2.23 -24.03 -1.51
N GLU A 251 2.88 -23.30 -2.40
CA GLU A 251 3.92 -22.34 -2.08
C GLU A 251 3.48 -20.92 -2.42
N LEU A 252 3.54 -20.04 -1.42
CA LEU A 252 3.34 -18.61 -1.58
C LEU A 252 4.67 -17.91 -1.66
N SER A 253 4.85 -17.06 -2.68
CA SER A 253 6.08 -16.31 -2.87
C SER A 253 5.80 -14.81 -3.01
N PHE A 254 6.56 -14.02 -2.26
CA PHE A 254 6.62 -12.58 -2.36
C PHE A 254 8.08 -12.14 -2.32
N GLY A 255 8.61 -11.68 -3.45
CA GLY A 255 10.03 -11.38 -3.55
C GLY A 255 10.88 -12.61 -3.24
N LEU A 256 11.62 -12.59 -2.13
CA LEU A 256 12.49 -13.69 -1.70
C LEU A 256 11.88 -14.57 -0.59
N ILE A 257 10.68 -14.23 -0.10
CA ILE A 257 10.04 -14.91 1.02
C ILE A 257 9.12 -15.98 0.47
N ARG A 258 9.28 -17.20 0.98
CA ARG A 258 8.49 -18.39 0.60
C ARG A 258 7.85 -18.98 1.86
N THR A 259 6.56 -19.25 1.81
CA THR A 259 5.83 -19.95 2.87
C THR A 259 4.99 -21.06 2.26
N VAL A 260 4.83 -22.17 2.99
CA VAL A 260 4.13 -23.37 2.52
C VAL A 260 2.79 -23.50 3.23
N THR A 261 1.72 -23.73 2.47
CA THR A 261 0.37 -23.92 2.98
C THR A 261 -0.16 -25.31 2.64
N LYS A 262 -1.18 -25.77 3.40
CA LYS A 262 -1.80 -27.09 3.25
C LYS A 262 -3.00 -27.10 2.29
N TYR A 263 -3.29 -25.96 1.66
CA TYR A 263 -4.50 -25.72 0.86
C TYR A 263 -4.27 -24.61 -0.15
N ASP A 264 -5.14 -24.58 -1.17
CA ASP A 264 -5.07 -23.60 -2.24
C ASP A 264 -5.01 -22.20 -1.61
N SER A 265 -3.98 -21.48 -2.01
CA SER A 265 -3.62 -20.20 -1.43
C SER A 265 -3.88 -19.04 -2.39
N ILE A 266 -4.65 -19.26 -3.47
CA ILE A 266 -5.14 -18.21 -4.38
C ILE A 266 -5.87 -17.11 -3.60
N TYR A 267 -6.53 -17.45 -2.50
CA TYR A 267 -7.16 -16.51 -1.57
C TYR A 267 -6.20 -16.05 -0.47
N SER A 268 -4.98 -15.69 -0.86
CA SER A 268 -4.02 -15.02 0.01
C SER A 268 -3.85 -13.56 -0.39
N PHE A 269 -3.41 -12.75 0.56
CA PHE A 269 -2.93 -11.41 0.27
C PHE A 269 -1.81 -11.02 1.24
N LEU A 270 -0.88 -10.20 0.74
CA LEU A 270 0.12 -9.51 1.55
C LEU A 270 -0.45 -8.16 1.98
N ARG A 271 -0.28 -7.79 3.24
CA ARG A 271 -0.69 -6.48 3.77
C ARG A 271 0.43 -5.79 4.52
N LEU A 272 0.58 -4.50 4.26
CA LEU A 272 1.31 -3.59 5.12
C LEU A 272 0.36 -3.04 6.19
N THR A 273 0.49 -3.55 7.41
CA THR A 273 -0.41 -3.23 8.53
C THR A 273 -0.21 -1.79 9.02
N PRO A 274 -1.20 -1.23 9.75
CA PRO A 274 -1.04 0.07 10.40
C PRO A 274 0.17 0.17 11.33
N ASP A 275 0.64 -0.97 11.84
CA ASP A 275 1.78 -1.08 12.77
C ASP A 275 3.13 -1.29 12.07
N GLY A 276 3.16 -1.19 10.74
CA GLY A 276 4.37 -1.31 9.93
C GLY A 276 4.86 -2.74 9.69
N ASP A 277 4.02 -3.75 9.97
CA ASP A 277 4.33 -5.16 9.65
C ASP A 277 3.91 -5.50 8.23
N LEU A 278 4.73 -6.31 7.55
CA LEU A 278 4.28 -7.07 6.38
C LEU A 278 3.75 -8.42 6.83
N VAL A 279 2.48 -8.68 6.52
CA VAL A 279 1.77 -9.89 6.95
C VAL A 279 1.12 -10.55 5.73
N ILE A 280 1.29 -11.86 5.58
CA ILE A 280 0.50 -12.65 4.62
C ILE A 280 -0.68 -13.24 5.37
N TYR A 281 -1.88 -12.96 4.87
CA TYR A 281 -3.12 -13.59 5.30
C TYR A 281 -3.55 -14.59 4.23
N THR A 282 -3.87 -15.81 4.65
CA THR A 282 -4.35 -16.89 3.77
C THR A 282 -5.74 -17.30 4.25
N TYR A 283 -6.69 -17.37 3.31
CA TYR A 283 -8.06 -17.81 3.57
C TYR A 283 -8.24 -19.29 3.22
N ASP A 284 -8.70 -20.09 4.17
CA ASP A 284 -9.15 -21.46 3.94
C ASP A 284 -10.65 -21.45 3.63
N ASP A 285 -11.00 -21.58 2.35
CA ASP A 285 -12.38 -21.57 1.88
C ASP A 285 -13.15 -22.87 2.15
N ARG A 286 -12.49 -23.87 2.76
CA ARG A 286 -13.10 -25.15 3.14
C ARG A 286 -13.69 -25.13 4.55
N VAL A 287 -13.45 -24.06 5.33
CA VAL A 287 -13.95 -23.91 6.69
C VAL A 287 -14.78 -22.64 6.84
N ASP A 288 -15.87 -22.73 7.61
CA ASP A 288 -16.79 -21.59 7.78
C ASP A 288 -16.43 -20.69 8.96
N TYR A 289 -15.55 -21.13 9.86
CA TYR A 289 -15.12 -20.39 11.06
C TYR A 289 -13.60 -20.41 11.20
N LYS A 290 -13.02 -19.28 11.65
CA LYS A 290 -11.55 -19.09 11.76
C LYS A 290 -10.80 -19.42 10.45
N ALA A 291 -11.40 -19.09 9.31
CA ALA A 291 -10.84 -19.35 7.98
C ALA A 291 -9.56 -18.54 7.66
N TRP A 292 -9.20 -17.55 8.48
CA TRP A 292 -8.01 -16.72 8.24
C TRP A 292 -6.81 -17.20 9.06
N GLU A 293 -5.71 -17.45 8.36
CA GLU A 293 -4.40 -17.73 8.94
C GLU A 293 -3.42 -16.60 8.62
N LYS A 294 -2.53 -16.29 9.57
CA LYS A 294 -1.34 -15.46 9.30
C LYS A 294 -0.19 -16.40 8.98
N THR A 295 0.07 -16.62 7.70
CA THR A 295 1.09 -17.58 7.22
C THR A 295 2.49 -16.98 7.19
N PHE A 296 2.61 -15.66 7.34
CA PHE A 296 3.88 -14.94 7.43
C PHE A 296 3.72 -13.61 8.14
N VAL A 297 4.70 -13.23 8.96
CA VAL A 297 4.83 -11.90 9.59
C VAL A 297 6.31 -11.52 9.61
N LEU A 298 6.69 -10.38 9.01
CA LEU A 298 8.10 -10.02 8.81
C LEU A 298 8.88 -9.76 10.10
N PHE A 299 8.28 -9.03 11.05
CA PHE A 299 8.91 -8.65 12.31
C PHE A 299 8.38 -9.48 13.48
N ASP A 300 8.04 -10.74 13.23
CA ASP A 300 7.60 -11.64 14.29
C ASP A 300 8.79 -12.14 15.10
N ALA A 301 8.55 -12.43 16.37
CA ALA A 301 9.55 -13.14 17.17
C ALA A 301 9.79 -14.55 16.61
N ASP A 302 8.74 -15.18 16.07
CA ASP A 302 8.73 -16.57 15.64
C ASP A 302 9.30 -16.78 14.23
N THR A 303 9.29 -15.76 13.36
CA THR A 303 9.83 -15.89 12.00
C THR A 303 11.36 -15.84 11.95
N GLU A 304 12.03 -15.48 13.05
CA GLU A 304 13.50 -15.32 13.18
C GLU A 304 14.17 -14.40 12.14
N LEU A 305 13.42 -13.82 11.18
CA LEU A 305 13.96 -12.99 10.11
C LEU A 305 14.48 -11.66 10.65
N ARG A 306 13.74 -11.04 11.56
CA ARG A 306 14.15 -9.77 12.18
C ARG A 306 13.44 -9.56 13.50
N SER A 307 14.22 -9.17 14.50
CA SER A 307 13.69 -8.67 15.77
C SER A 307 12.68 -7.55 15.53
N ALA A 308 11.53 -7.64 16.18
CA ALA A 308 10.51 -6.61 16.22
C ALA A 308 11.04 -5.29 16.78
N CYS A 309 12.13 -5.32 17.56
CA CYS A 309 12.81 -4.10 18.04
C CYS A 309 13.48 -3.27 16.94
N TYR A 310 13.67 -3.81 15.73
CA TYR A 310 14.10 -3.01 14.56
C TYR A 310 12.92 -2.44 13.76
N LYS A 311 11.67 -2.77 14.12
CA LYS A 311 10.50 -2.23 13.43
C LYS A 311 10.24 -0.79 13.86
N ALA A 312 10.20 0.12 12.90
CA ALA A 312 9.73 1.47 13.15
C ALA A 312 8.30 1.42 13.74
N GLY A 313 8.11 2.10 14.87
CA GLY A 313 6.86 2.18 15.62
C GLY A 313 6.67 1.13 16.70
N ARG A 314 7.59 0.16 16.87
CA ARG A 314 7.42 -0.96 17.82
C ARG A 314 7.08 -0.50 19.25
N CYS A 315 7.68 0.59 19.71
CA CYS A 315 7.45 1.15 21.04
C CYS A 315 6.78 2.52 21.00
N GLY A 316 5.86 2.71 20.04
CA GLY A 316 5.11 3.95 19.86
C GLY A 316 5.96 5.05 19.23
N ALA A 317 5.78 6.28 19.74
CA ALA A 317 6.49 7.46 19.23
C ALA A 317 7.98 7.46 19.63
N PHE A 318 8.31 6.90 20.79
CA PHE A 318 9.67 6.73 21.27
C PHE A 318 9.74 5.63 22.34
N GLY A 319 10.85 4.89 22.44
CA GLY A 319 11.05 3.92 23.52
C GLY A 319 12.27 3.04 23.35
N LEU A 320 12.67 2.37 24.44
CA LEU A 320 13.67 1.30 24.44
C LEU A 320 12.99 -0.04 24.19
N CYS A 321 13.57 -0.84 23.30
CA CYS A 321 13.13 -2.20 23.02
C CYS A 321 14.24 -3.20 23.37
N GLU A 322 13.89 -4.24 24.10
CA GLU A 322 14.80 -5.31 24.52
C GLU A 322 14.01 -6.62 24.58
N ARG A 323 14.55 -7.69 23.99
CA ARG A 323 13.90 -9.01 23.92
C ARG A 323 12.44 -8.92 23.43
N GLU A 324 12.25 -8.21 22.32
CA GLU A 324 10.94 -7.99 21.69
C GLU A 324 9.91 -7.19 22.53
N MET A 325 10.32 -6.63 23.67
CA MET A 325 9.46 -5.90 24.59
C MET A 325 9.90 -4.45 24.76
N CYS A 326 8.93 -3.55 24.94
CA CYS A 326 9.20 -2.15 25.25
C CYS A 326 9.50 -1.99 26.74
N THR A 327 10.75 -1.66 27.07
CA THR A 327 11.28 -1.75 28.44
C THR A 327 11.49 -0.40 29.12
N GLY A 328 11.55 0.70 28.37
CA GLY A 328 11.73 2.02 28.98
C GLY A 328 11.47 3.20 28.06
N CYS A 329 11.34 4.37 28.67
CA CYS A 329 11.20 5.66 28.01
C CYS A 329 12.41 6.55 28.32
N PRO A 330 13.32 6.80 27.35
CA PRO A 330 14.48 7.63 27.59
C PRO A 330 14.12 9.11 27.74
N THR A 331 14.58 9.73 28.84
CA THR A 331 14.37 11.17 29.12
C THR A 331 15.71 11.85 29.46
N PRO A 332 15.76 13.20 29.47
CA PRO A 332 16.94 13.93 29.94
C PRO A 332 17.34 13.61 31.39
N LYS A 333 16.41 13.11 32.22
CA LYS A 333 16.64 12.73 33.63
C LYS A 333 16.96 11.23 33.80
N GLY A 334 17.15 10.50 32.70
CA GLY A 334 17.33 9.06 32.70
C GLY A 334 16.13 8.31 32.11
N THR A 335 16.12 7.00 32.25
CA THR A 335 15.09 6.13 31.66
C THR A 335 14.00 5.84 32.67
N THR A 336 12.74 6.10 32.32
CA THR A 336 11.57 5.70 33.12
C THR A 336 10.94 4.43 32.55
N GLY A 337 9.92 3.89 33.22
CA GLY A 337 9.08 2.82 32.65
C GLY A 337 8.44 3.25 31.33
N TRP A 338 8.24 2.30 30.43
CA TRP A 338 7.58 2.55 29.15
C TRP A 338 6.05 2.61 29.31
N SER A 339 5.42 3.43 28.48
CA SER A 339 3.96 3.46 28.27
C SER A 339 3.68 4.00 26.87
N ASP A 340 2.44 3.87 26.39
CA ASP A 340 2.01 4.43 25.09
C ASP A 340 2.19 5.95 24.99
N SER A 341 2.31 6.63 26.13
CA SER A 341 2.57 8.07 26.20
C SER A 341 4.05 8.44 26.03
N CYS A 342 4.95 7.44 25.93
CA CYS A 342 6.37 7.70 25.74
C CYS A 342 6.62 8.41 24.41
N ALA A 343 7.20 9.60 24.51
CA ALA A 343 7.44 10.48 23.40
C ALA A 343 8.79 11.18 23.57
N PRO A 344 9.45 11.57 22.47
CA PRO A 344 10.66 12.36 22.57
C PRO A 344 10.33 13.77 23.13
N PRO A 345 11.30 14.49 23.70
CA PRO A 345 11.05 15.82 24.24
C PRO A 345 10.44 16.78 23.21
N LYS A 346 9.49 17.62 23.67
CA LYS A 346 8.96 18.70 22.85
C LYS A 346 10.07 19.70 22.55
N ARG A 347 10.23 20.04 21.28
CA ARG A 347 11.28 20.95 20.79
C ARG A 347 10.74 22.37 20.66
N GLY A 348 11.59 23.36 20.93
CA GLY A 348 11.32 24.76 20.62
C GLY A 348 11.42 25.06 19.11
N PRO A 349 11.25 26.32 18.70
CA PRO A 349 11.45 26.74 17.31
C PRO A 349 12.86 26.42 16.84
N CYS A 350 12.98 25.77 15.67
CA CYS A 350 14.30 25.47 15.12
C CYS A 350 14.98 26.73 14.58
N ARG A 351 16.23 26.94 14.96
CA ARG A 351 17.15 27.88 14.33
C ARG A 351 18.36 27.10 13.82
N PRO A 352 18.54 26.96 12.49
CA PRO A 352 19.66 26.22 11.92
C PRO A 352 21.00 26.69 12.49
N GLY A 353 21.79 25.74 13.00
CA GLY A 353 23.11 26.01 13.57
C GLY A 353 23.11 26.53 15.01
N ALA A 354 21.94 26.79 15.61
CA ALA A 354 21.86 27.10 17.04
C ALA A 354 22.26 25.89 17.89
N SER A 355 22.90 26.14 19.03
CA SER A 355 23.27 25.08 19.96
C SER A 355 22.02 24.49 20.60
N SER A 356 21.86 23.18 20.48
CA SER A 356 20.84 22.41 21.20
C SER A 356 21.42 21.54 22.29
N SER A 357 20.62 21.26 23.30
CA SER A 357 20.95 20.31 24.36
C SER A 357 20.68 18.88 23.88
N TYR A 358 21.50 17.95 24.33
CA TYR A 358 21.39 16.53 24.03
C TYR A 358 21.55 15.71 25.29
N TYR A 359 20.81 14.61 25.40
CA TYR A 359 21.08 13.56 26.38
C TYR A 359 21.51 12.28 25.66
N LYS A 360 22.45 11.56 26.28
CA LYS A 360 23.05 10.34 25.75
C LYS A 360 22.27 9.13 26.27
N VAL A 361 21.90 8.24 25.36
CA VAL A 361 21.39 6.89 25.65
C VAL A 361 22.46 5.93 25.16
N ALA A 362 23.04 5.15 26.07
CA ALA A 362 24.11 4.20 25.75
C ALA A 362 23.56 2.80 25.50
N ALA A 363 24.38 1.95 24.86
CA ALA A 363 24.06 0.56 24.58
C ALA A 363 22.79 0.37 23.74
N VAL A 364 22.65 1.19 22.68
CA VAL A 364 21.47 1.19 21.80
C VAL A 364 21.82 1.26 20.33
N GLU A 365 20.98 0.64 19.52
CA GLU A 365 20.94 0.76 18.07
C GLU A 365 19.58 1.27 17.59
N HIS A 366 19.54 1.70 16.33
CA HIS A 366 18.33 2.17 15.67
C HIS A 366 18.27 1.55 14.28
N PHE A 367 17.07 1.31 13.73
CA PHE A 367 16.93 0.67 12.41
C PHE A 367 17.70 1.39 11.29
N ILE A 368 17.88 2.71 11.40
CA ILE A 368 18.65 3.48 10.41
C ILE A 368 20.12 3.08 10.35
N THR A 369 20.74 2.65 11.46
CA THR A 369 22.15 2.24 11.45
C THR A 369 22.34 0.93 10.71
N VAL A 370 21.25 0.19 10.47
CA VAL A 370 21.24 -1.09 9.77
C VAL A 370 21.05 -0.89 8.26
N TYR A 371 20.12 -0.01 7.86
CA TYR A 371 19.74 0.13 6.45
C TYR A 371 20.24 1.41 5.76
N ARG A 372 20.85 2.34 6.49
CA ARG A 372 21.46 3.54 5.92
C ARG A 372 22.96 3.54 6.17
N ALA A 373 23.72 3.93 5.14
CA ALA A 373 25.13 4.22 5.30
C ALA A 373 25.35 5.37 6.30
N ALA A 374 26.45 5.32 7.04
CA ALA A 374 26.86 6.43 7.89
C ALA A 374 27.10 7.69 7.04
N GLU A 375 26.81 8.85 7.62
CA GLU A 375 27.10 10.18 7.04
C GLU A 375 28.61 10.47 6.97
N GLY A 376 29.42 9.56 7.50
CA GLY A 376 30.88 9.58 7.47
C GLY A 376 31.51 9.17 8.80
N VAL A 377 32.84 9.09 8.77
CA VAL A 377 33.69 8.94 9.96
C VAL A 377 34.07 10.34 10.44
N VAL A 378 33.45 10.80 11.53
CA VAL A 378 33.58 12.16 12.04
C VAL A 378 33.58 12.18 13.56
N SER A 379 34.09 13.25 14.18
CA SER A 379 33.99 13.39 15.63
C SER A 379 32.52 13.54 16.08
N VAL A 380 32.23 13.16 17.32
CA VAL A 380 30.91 13.36 17.94
C VAL A 380 30.46 14.83 17.91
N GLY A 381 31.40 15.77 18.04
CA GLY A 381 31.14 17.21 17.95
C GLY A 381 30.72 17.65 16.56
N GLU A 382 31.35 17.10 15.52
CA GLU A 382 30.98 17.36 14.13
C GLU A 382 29.61 16.76 13.79
N CYS A 383 29.34 15.52 14.21
CA CYS A 383 28.02 14.89 14.05
C CYS A 383 26.91 15.73 14.71
N ARG A 384 27.17 16.23 15.93
CA ARG A 384 26.27 17.16 16.63
C ARG A 384 26.06 18.45 15.84
N ARG A 385 27.12 19.05 15.31
CA ARG A 385 27.04 20.28 14.51
C ARG A 385 26.16 20.09 13.28
N ARG A 386 26.30 18.96 12.58
CA ARG A 386 25.44 18.60 11.43
C ARG A 386 23.97 18.47 11.84
N CYS A 387 23.69 17.80 12.96
CA CYS A 387 22.33 17.71 13.49
C CYS A 387 21.74 19.06 13.92
N ASN A 388 22.56 19.98 14.46
CA ASN A 388 22.11 21.33 14.80
C ASN A 388 21.78 22.17 13.55
N ALA A 389 22.48 21.93 12.44
CA ALA A 389 22.23 22.62 11.17
C ALA A 389 20.94 22.15 10.47
N ASP A 390 20.46 20.95 10.78
CA ASP A 390 19.23 20.38 10.19
C ASP A 390 18.05 20.41 11.18
N CYS A 391 17.01 21.17 10.83
CA CYS A 391 15.80 21.27 11.64
C CYS A 391 14.97 19.98 11.71
N ASN A 392 15.14 19.09 10.74
CA ASN A 392 14.50 17.78 10.75
C ASN A 392 15.22 16.79 11.66
N CYS A 393 16.48 17.05 12.03
CA CYS A 393 17.23 16.18 12.93
C CYS A 393 16.65 16.19 14.35
N LEU A 394 16.14 15.04 14.78
CA LEU A 394 15.63 14.79 16.13
C LEU A 394 16.73 14.34 17.10
N GLY A 395 17.85 13.88 16.56
CA GLY A 395 18.96 13.29 17.28
C GLY A 395 19.92 12.61 16.31
N PHE A 396 20.95 11.98 16.83
CA PHE A 396 21.90 11.24 16.01
C PHE A 396 22.39 9.99 16.72
N LEU A 397 22.74 8.99 15.93
CA LEU A 397 23.36 7.75 16.40
C LEU A 397 24.85 7.87 16.14
N TYR A 398 25.64 7.36 17.06
CA TYR A 398 27.09 7.44 17.00
C TYR A 398 27.70 6.15 17.52
N TRP A 399 28.60 5.54 16.75
CA TRP A 399 29.40 4.40 17.20
C TRP A 399 30.79 4.91 17.55
N GLU A 400 31.09 4.93 18.85
CA GLU A 400 32.29 5.60 19.39
C GLU A 400 33.59 4.95 18.92
N GLU A 401 33.59 3.65 18.69
CA GLU A 401 34.73 2.85 18.24
C GLU A 401 35.13 3.11 16.79
N SER A 402 34.16 3.39 15.91
CA SER A 402 34.38 3.60 14.48
C SER A 402 34.22 5.06 14.07
N SER A 403 33.80 5.92 15.01
CA SER A 403 33.45 7.32 14.79
C SER A 403 32.42 7.52 13.67
N GLN A 404 31.51 6.55 13.48
CA GLN A 404 30.45 6.63 12.48
C GLN A 404 29.25 7.40 13.03
N CYS A 405 28.65 8.23 12.17
CA CYS A 405 27.56 9.15 12.50
C CYS A 405 26.33 8.90 11.61
N TRP A 406 25.14 8.88 12.20
CA TRP A 406 23.87 8.87 11.47
C TRP A 406 22.92 9.93 12.03
N LEU A 407 22.39 10.79 11.17
CA LEU A 407 21.35 11.75 11.56
C LEU A 407 19.97 11.07 11.54
N ALA A 408 19.22 11.26 12.62
CA ALA A 408 17.92 10.63 12.83
C ALA A 408 16.80 11.68 12.66
N PRO A 409 16.09 11.69 11.52
CA PRO A 409 14.89 12.51 11.34
C PRO A 409 13.65 11.88 12.00
N VAL A 410 13.78 10.64 12.48
CA VAL A 410 12.77 9.87 13.22
C VAL A 410 13.50 9.11 14.34
N LEU A 411 12.91 9.07 15.53
CA LEU A 411 13.52 8.41 16.72
C LEU A 411 12.88 7.07 17.06
N SER A 412 11.54 7.00 16.98
CA SER A 412 10.71 5.79 17.08
C SER A 412 11.10 4.73 18.11
N VAL A 413 12.10 3.87 17.84
CA VAL A 413 12.52 2.81 18.75
C VAL A 413 14.04 2.71 18.80
N LEU A 414 14.57 2.57 20.01
CA LEU A 414 15.98 2.28 20.26
C LEU A 414 16.09 0.86 20.80
N LYS A 415 16.71 -0.03 20.01
CA LYS A 415 16.96 -1.43 20.42
C LYS A 415 18.16 -1.47 21.36
N LYS A 416 18.03 -2.06 22.54
CA LYS A 416 19.18 -2.30 23.41
C LYS A 416 20.13 -3.33 22.81
N VAL A 417 21.43 -3.10 22.98
CA VAL A 417 22.51 -3.98 22.54
C VAL A 417 23.57 -4.15 23.62
N ALA A 418 24.41 -5.16 23.49
CA ALA A 418 25.46 -5.42 24.48
C ALA A 418 26.60 -4.39 24.45
N ASN A 419 26.86 -3.78 23.29
CA ASN A 419 27.98 -2.86 23.11
C ASN A 419 27.65 -1.47 23.67
N PRO A 420 28.30 -1.01 24.76
CA PRO A 420 27.99 0.28 25.38
C PRO A 420 28.45 1.49 24.54
N ARG A 421 29.28 1.27 23.51
CA ARG A 421 29.82 2.30 22.62
C ARG A 421 28.89 2.65 21.46
N HIS A 422 27.83 1.87 21.24
CA HIS A 422 26.72 2.24 20.36
C HIS A 422 25.77 3.15 21.13
N VAL A 423 25.71 4.43 20.74
CA VAL A 423 25.02 5.46 21.54
C VAL A 423 24.09 6.30 20.68
N ALA A 424 22.99 6.75 21.27
CA ALA A 424 22.06 7.70 20.68
C ALA A 424 22.13 9.03 21.46
N TYR A 425 22.27 10.14 20.74
CA TYR A 425 22.17 11.48 21.29
C TYR A 425 20.84 12.09 20.86
N ILE A 426 19.95 12.29 21.83
CA ILE A 426 18.59 12.77 21.59
C ILE A 426 18.51 14.26 21.89
N LYS A 427 17.96 15.03 20.95
CA LYS A 427 17.83 16.49 21.08
C LYS A 427 16.74 16.82 22.11
N SER A 428 17.05 17.64 23.11
CA SER A 428 16.13 17.97 24.22
C SER A 428 15.70 19.43 24.31
N SER A 429 16.37 20.36 23.63
CA SER A 429 16.00 21.78 23.58
C SER A 429 16.46 22.46 22.30
#